data_AF-A0A6V8Q277-F1
#
_entry.id   AF-A0A6V8Q277-F1
#
_cell.length_a   1.000
_cell.length_b   1.000
_cell.length_c   1.000
_cell.angle_alpha   90.00
_cell.angle_beta   90.00
_cell.angle_gamma   90.00
#
_symmetry.space_group_name_H-M   'P 1'
#
loop_
_entity.id
_entity.type
_entity.pdbx_description
1 polymer ?
#
loop_
_entity_poly.entity_id
_entity_poly.type
_entity_poly.pdbx_seq_one_letter_code
_entity_poly.pdbx_strand_id
1 'polypeptide(L)'
;LQFHSYGGESMRNLSSQAPVLAEYINEHENLSIDVGQIIFGEVTTMTADGPWQYTLYQLSHNKWANSDVEYETGAGIVPFLFKRDNPIHATHWAIGLELFLLIQDPWRVILTTDHPNAGPIFCYPQIIKLLMGKKYRDEMLASVHERASCTLLSQIDREYSLYEIAIITRAGPARRLGLRHKGHLGVGADADIAIYPKEVDAEWMFSRA
;
A
#
# COMPACT_ATOMS: atom_id res chain seq x y z
N LEU A 1 -5.66 1.80 3.98
CA LEU A 1 -5.55 2.93 4.93
C LEU A 1 -4.92 4.18 4.30
N GLN A 2 -3.94 4.03 3.41
CA GLN A 2 -3.15 5.11 2.79
C GLN A 2 -4.02 6.27 2.28
N PHE A 3 -5.14 5.99 1.59
CA PHE A 3 -6.09 6.99 1.09
C PHE A 3 -6.84 7.80 2.17
N HIS A 4 -6.70 7.43 3.44
CA HIS A 4 -7.30 8.08 4.61
C HIS A 4 -6.26 8.73 5.53
N SER A 5 -4.99 8.82 5.10
CA SER A 5 -3.89 9.36 5.91
C SER A 5 -3.40 10.74 5.40
N TYR A 6 -4.33 11.52 4.85
CA TYR A 6 -4.06 12.83 4.25
C TYR A 6 -4.39 13.96 5.20
N GLY A 7 -3.43 14.86 5.43
CA GLY A 7 -3.63 16.11 6.14
C GLY A 7 -3.67 17.32 5.21
N GLY A 8 -3.89 18.49 5.80
CA GLY A 8 -4.06 19.75 5.08
C GLY A 8 -5.52 20.05 4.73
N GLU A 9 -5.78 21.28 4.33
CA GLU A 9 -7.13 21.79 4.05
C GLU A 9 -7.49 21.69 2.55
N SER A 10 -6.51 21.39 1.71
CA SER A 10 -6.62 21.28 0.25
C SER A 10 -5.46 20.48 -0.32
N MET A 11 -5.57 20.08 -1.59
CA MET A 11 -4.48 19.44 -2.32
C MET A 11 -3.20 20.31 -2.43
N ARG A 12 -3.32 21.64 -2.28
CA ARG A 12 -2.17 22.56 -2.32
C ARG A 12 -1.32 22.47 -1.05
N ASN A 13 -1.92 22.23 0.10
CA ASN A 13 -1.27 22.09 1.41
C ASN A 13 -1.36 20.65 1.96
N LEU A 14 -1.53 19.66 1.08
CA LEU A 14 -1.46 18.24 1.41
C LEU A 14 -0.19 17.92 2.22
N SER A 15 -0.38 17.23 3.35
CA SER A 15 0.66 16.72 4.23
C SER A 15 0.39 15.26 4.63
N SER A 16 1.42 14.55 5.06
CA SER A 16 1.25 13.19 5.60
C SER A 16 0.71 13.24 7.02
N GLN A 17 -0.34 12.45 7.30
CA GLN A 17 -0.80 12.13 8.65
C GLN A 17 -0.51 10.66 9.01
N ALA A 18 0.29 9.96 8.20
CA ALA A 18 0.71 8.60 8.50
C ALA A 18 1.34 8.44 9.91
N PRO A 19 2.17 9.38 10.42
CA PRO A 19 2.74 9.26 11.77
C PRO A 19 1.69 9.26 12.87
N VAL A 20 0.68 10.15 12.77
CA VAL A 20 -0.41 10.25 13.75
C VAL A 20 -1.27 8.98 13.73
N LEU A 21 -1.62 8.49 12.53
CA LEU A 21 -2.37 7.23 12.42
C LEU A 21 -1.55 6.03 12.89
N ALA A 22 -0.24 5.99 12.60
CA ALA A 22 0.63 4.91 13.03
C ALA A 22 0.77 4.88 14.57
N GLU A 23 0.91 6.03 15.21
CA GLU A 23 0.89 6.17 16.67
C GLU A 23 -0.44 5.67 17.25
N TYR A 24 -1.56 6.13 16.71
CA TYR A 24 -2.88 5.68 17.13
C TYR A 24 -3.04 4.16 17.01
N ILE A 25 -2.63 3.58 15.88
CA ILE A 25 -2.67 2.12 15.68
C ILE A 25 -1.75 1.44 16.69
N ASN A 26 -0.54 1.93 16.90
CA ASN A 26 0.42 1.33 17.83
C ASN A 26 -0.15 1.26 19.26
N GLU A 27 -0.92 2.25 19.70
CA GLU A 27 -1.57 2.30 21.01
C GLU A 27 -2.85 1.43 21.13
N HIS A 28 -3.45 1.03 20.01
CA HIS A 28 -4.72 0.31 19.97
C HIS A 28 -4.56 -1.10 19.37
N GLU A 29 -4.29 -2.08 20.22
CA GLU A 29 -4.00 -3.48 19.83
C GLU A 29 -5.14 -4.19 19.09
N ASN A 30 -6.39 -3.73 19.25
CA ASN A 30 -7.57 -4.30 18.59
C ASN A 30 -7.67 -3.96 17.10
N LEU A 31 -6.86 -3.02 16.60
CA LEU A 31 -6.89 -2.56 15.22
C LEU A 31 -5.89 -3.32 14.35
N SER A 32 -6.29 -3.60 13.12
CA SER A 32 -5.39 -4.03 12.04
C SER A 32 -5.74 -3.27 10.79
N ILE A 33 -4.77 -3.10 9.91
CA ILE A 33 -4.93 -2.32 8.69
C ILE A 33 -4.31 -3.05 7.51
N ASP A 34 -4.85 -2.81 6.34
CA ASP A 34 -4.13 -2.98 5.08
C ASP A 34 -3.77 -1.59 4.53
N VAL A 35 -2.64 -1.49 3.83
CA VAL A 35 -2.08 -0.18 3.47
C VAL A 35 -2.76 0.40 2.24
N GLY A 36 -2.79 -0.31 1.11
CA GLY A 36 -3.16 0.25 -0.19
C GLY A 36 -2.03 1.09 -0.79
N GLN A 37 -0.85 0.49 -0.93
CA GLN A 37 0.35 1.17 -1.44
C GLN A 37 0.19 1.59 -2.89
N ILE A 38 0.51 2.85 -3.18
CA ILE A 38 0.51 3.37 -4.54
C ILE A 38 1.74 2.86 -5.31
N ILE A 39 1.49 2.46 -6.55
CA ILE A 39 2.47 2.18 -7.58
C ILE A 39 2.34 3.25 -8.66
N PHE A 40 3.46 3.87 -9.03
CA PHE A 40 3.48 4.81 -10.14
C PHE A 40 3.23 4.10 -11.46
N GLY A 41 2.38 4.68 -12.30
CA GLY A 41 1.97 4.09 -13.58
C GLY A 41 0.46 4.16 -13.79
N GLU A 42 0.02 3.52 -14.87
CA GLU A 42 -1.39 3.41 -15.21
C GLU A 42 -2.08 2.40 -14.30
N VAL A 43 -3.24 2.79 -13.80
CA VAL A 43 -4.10 1.97 -12.96
C VAL A 43 -5.54 2.12 -13.43
N THR A 44 -6.40 1.22 -12.96
CA THR A 44 -7.85 1.39 -13.09
C THR A 44 -8.42 1.41 -11.69
N THR A 45 -9.01 2.51 -11.29
CA THR A 45 -9.70 2.59 -10.01
C THR A 45 -11.11 2.03 -10.16
N MET A 46 -11.52 1.18 -9.23
CA MET A 46 -12.83 0.55 -9.14
C MET A 46 -13.20 0.39 -7.66
N THR A 47 -14.34 0.95 -7.27
CA THR A 47 -14.79 0.95 -5.87
C THR A 47 -16.31 1.08 -5.81
N ALA A 48 -16.88 0.69 -4.67
CA ALA A 48 -18.29 0.93 -4.35
C ALA A 48 -18.60 2.40 -4.04
N ASP A 49 -17.57 3.23 -3.83
CA ASP A 49 -17.71 4.68 -3.64
C ASP A 49 -17.88 5.41 -4.99
N GLY A 50 -19.11 5.34 -5.52
CA GLY A 50 -19.51 6.04 -6.76
C GLY A 50 -19.26 7.55 -6.72
N PRO A 51 -19.63 8.28 -5.63
CA PRO A 51 -19.38 9.72 -5.52
C PRO A 51 -17.90 10.10 -5.60
N TRP A 52 -17.01 9.34 -4.97
CA TRP A 52 -15.57 9.56 -5.09
C TRP A 52 -15.08 9.35 -6.52
N GLN A 53 -15.56 8.29 -7.18
CA GLN A 53 -15.22 8.00 -8.58
C GLN A 53 -15.70 9.09 -9.53
N TYR A 54 -16.88 9.65 -9.30
CA TYR A 54 -17.35 10.82 -10.05
C TYR A 54 -16.43 12.04 -9.86
N THR A 55 -15.96 12.29 -8.64
CA THR A 55 -14.99 13.36 -8.37
C THR A 55 -13.67 13.11 -9.10
N LEU A 56 -13.16 11.88 -9.08
CA LEU A 56 -11.94 11.50 -9.79
C LEU A 56 -12.09 11.64 -11.31
N TYR A 57 -13.26 11.32 -11.86
CA TYR A 57 -13.62 11.59 -13.25
C TYR A 57 -13.54 13.09 -13.58
N GLN A 58 -14.13 13.95 -12.75
CA GLN A 58 -14.08 15.40 -12.95
C GLN A 58 -12.65 15.96 -12.89
N LEU A 59 -11.77 15.36 -12.08
CA LEU A 59 -10.37 15.78 -11.96
C LEU A 59 -9.48 15.27 -13.10
N SER A 60 -9.70 14.03 -13.54
CA SER A 60 -8.86 13.36 -14.53
C SER A 60 -9.34 13.56 -15.97
N HIS A 61 -10.62 13.83 -16.16
CA HIS A 61 -11.32 13.85 -17.45
C HIS A 61 -11.20 12.55 -18.27
N ASN A 62 -10.84 11.44 -17.62
CA ASN A 62 -10.79 10.12 -18.26
C ASN A 62 -12.19 9.53 -18.45
N LYS A 63 -12.32 8.39 -19.15
CA LYS A 63 -13.61 7.69 -19.24
C LYS A 63 -14.07 7.20 -17.85
N TRP A 64 -15.37 7.29 -17.58
CA TRP A 64 -15.98 6.87 -16.31
C TRP A 64 -17.17 5.97 -16.56
N ALA A 65 -17.29 4.90 -15.77
CA ALA A 65 -18.48 4.06 -15.69
C ALA A 65 -19.03 4.11 -14.26
N ASN A 66 -20.35 4.18 -14.13
CA ASN A 66 -21.07 4.17 -12.85
C ASN A 66 -22.21 3.15 -12.91
N SER A 67 -22.48 2.48 -11.80
CA SER A 67 -23.64 1.62 -11.64
C SER A 67 -24.17 1.71 -10.23
N ASP A 68 -25.42 2.11 -10.09
CA ASP A 68 -26.16 2.04 -8.84
C ASP A 68 -26.98 0.75 -8.82
N VAL A 69 -26.84 -0.04 -7.76
CA VAL A 69 -27.55 -1.30 -7.55
C VAL A 69 -28.65 -1.06 -6.53
N GLU A 70 -29.89 -1.25 -6.95
CA GLU A 70 -31.08 -0.97 -6.14
C GLU A 70 -31.01 -1.66 -4.77
N TYR A 71 -31.23 -0.90 -3.69
CA TYR A 71 -31.19 -1.36 -2.28
C TYR A 71 -29.86 -1.94 -1.77
N GLU A 72 -28.80 -1.99 -2.58
CA GLU A 72 -27.54 -2.66 -2.19
C GLU A 72 -26.36 -1.70 -2.09
N THR A 73 -25.88 -1.17 -3.24
CA THR A 73 -24.60 -0.45 -3.30
C THR A 73 -24.51 0.45 -4.55
N GLY A 74 -23.48 1.29 -4.61
CA GLY A 74 -23.01 1.91 -5.85
C GLY A 74 -21.72 1.27 -6.34
N ALA A 75 -21.26 1.69 -7.52
CA ALA A 75 -19.95 1.38 -8.06
C ALA A 75 -19.52 2.45 -9.07
N GLY A 76 -18.22 2.75 -9.09
CA GLY A 76 -17.61 3.61 -10.10
C GLY A 76 -16.28 3.05 -10.58
N ILE A 77 -15.96 3.26 -11.85
CA ILE A 77 -14.70 2.83 -12.48
C ILE A 77 -14.11 3.99 -13.28
N VAL A 78 -12.87 4.38 -12.97
CA VAL A 78 -12.12 5.42 -13.68
C VAL A 78 -10.66 4.98 -13.87
N PRO A 79 -10.14 4.93 -15.12
CA PRO A 79 -8.71 4.81 -15.38
C PRO A 79 -7.95 6.00 -14.83
N PHE A 80 -6.79 5.77 -14.22
CA PHE A 80 -6.00 6.82 -13.59
C PHE A 80 -4.49 6.61 -13.81
N LEU A 81 -3.70 7.67 -13.69
CA LEU A 81 -2.24 7.63 -13.88
C LEU A 81 -1.54 8.29 -12.69
N PHE A 82 -0.86 7.46 -11.88
CA PHE A 82 0.02 7.95 -10.82
C PHE A 82 1.38 8.35 -11.40
N LYS A 83 1.58 9.65 -11.57
CA LYS A 83 2.84 10.24 -12.05
C LYS A 83 3.87 10.51 -10.94
N ARG A 84 5.14 10.18 -11.19
CA ARG A 84 6.26 10.38 -10.24
C ARG A 84 6.61 11.84 -9.98
N ASP A 85 6.50 12.66 -11.02
CA ASP A 85 6.77 14.10 -11.02
C ASP A 85 5.59 14.94 -10.51
N ASN A 86 4.47 14.30 -10.14
CA ASN A 86 3.34 15.01 -9.56
C ASN A 86 3.49 15.11 -8.02
N PRO A 87 3.39 16.32 -7.44
CA PRO A 87 3.56 16.52 -6.00
C PRO A 87 2.61 15.70 -5.13
N ILE A 88 1.33 15.59 -5.53
CA ILE A 88 0.29 14.88 -4.77
C ILE A 88 0.57 13.38 -4.80
N HIS A 89 0.82 12.84 -5.99
CA HIS A 89 1.07 11.40 -6.15
C HIS A 89 2.35 10.96 -5.45
N ALA A 90 3.41 11.76 -5.50
CA ALA A 90 4.66 11.50 -4.82
C ALA A 90 4.47 11.48 -3.29
N THR A 91 3.71 12.44 -2.75
CA THR A 91 3.33 12.43 -1.32
C THR A 91 2.50 11.21 -0.97
N HIS A 92 1.49 10.86 -1.77
CA HIS A 92 0.66 9.68 -1.51
C HIS A 92 1.48 8.38 -1.50
N TRP A 93 2.42 8.23 -2.44
CA TRP A 93 3.35 7.09 -2.47
C TRP A 93 4.18 6.98 -1.18
N ALA A 94 4.69 8.11 -0.68
CA ALA A 94 5.50 8.14 0.54
C ALA A 94 4.67 7.79 1.79
N ILE A 95 3.42 8.26 1.87
CA ILE A 95 2.49 7.97 2.97
C ILE A 95 2.29 6.47 3.18
N GLY A 96 2.14 5.70 2.09
CA GLY A 96 1.98 4.24 2.19
C GLY A 96 3.21 3.58 2.83
N LEU A 97 4.41 4.01 2.44
CA LEU A 97 5.67 3.50 3.01
C LEU A 97 5.85 3.91 4.47
N GLU A 98 5.48 5.14 4.84
CA GLU A 98 5.48 5.57 6.25
C GLU A 98 4.58 4.68 7.11
N LEU A 99 3.36 4.35 6.65
CA LEU A 99 2.46 3.47 7.40
C LEU A 99 3.09 2.10 7.66
N PHE A 100 3.73 1.48 6.66
CA PHE A 100 4.43 0.21 6.87
C PHE A 100 5.56 0.34 7.89
N LEU A 101 6.35 1.41 7.81
CA LEU A 101 7.59 1.52 8.57
C LEU A 101 7.35 2.04 10.01
N LEU A 102 6.32 2.84 10.24
CA LEU A 102 6.00 3.45 11.54
C LEU A 102 5.11 2.55 12.42
N ILE A 103 4.27 1.69 11.84
CA ILE A 103 3.49 0.73 12.63
C ILE A 103 4.43 -0.39 13.08
N GLN A 104 4.59 -0.54 14.40
CA GLN A 104 5.64 -1.36 14.99
C GLN A 104 5.35 -2.85 14.84
N ASP A 105 4.11 -3.26 15.06
CA ASP A 105 3.70 -4.66 15.02
C ASP A 105 3.28 -5.09 13.60
N PRO A 106 4.10 -5.91 12.90
CA PRO A 106 3.79 -6.37 11.55
C PRO A 106 2.54 -7.25 11.49
N TRP A 107 2.11 -7.88 12.59
CA TRP A 107 0.90 -8.72 12.60
C TRP A 107 -0.37 -7.93 12.38
N ARG A 108 -0.30 -6.60 12.52
CA ARG A 108 -1.43 -5.68 12.36
C ARG A 108 -1.39 -4.90 11.06
N VAL A 109 -0.39 -5.16 10.20
CA VAL A 109 -0.24 -4.51 8.90
C VAL A 109 -0.28 -5.56 7.79
N ILE A 110 -1.07 -5.29 6.76
CA ILE A 110 -1.19 -6.17 5.60
C ILE A 110 -0.72 -5.43 4.35
N LEU A 111 0.13 -6.09 3.56
CA LEU A 111 0.59 -5.57 2.28
C LEU A 111 -0.54 -5.69 1.24
N THR A 112 -1.07 -4.55 0.83
CA THR A 112 -2.06 -4.42 -0.26
C THR A 112 -1.69 -3.26 -1.16
N THR A 113 -2.15 -3.31 -2.40
CA THR A 113 -2.21 -2.18 -3.33
C THR A 113 -3.66 -1.80 -3.65
N ASP A 114 -4.61 -2.27 -2.83
CA ASP A 114 -6.04 -2.18 -3.10
C ASP A 114 -6.34 -2.52 -4.57
N HIS A 115 -5.85 -3.66 -5.03
CA HIS A 115 -5.73 -3.95 -6.46
C HIS A 115 -7.08 -3.82 -7.18
N PRO A 116 -7.18 -3.09 -8.31
CA PRO A 116 -6.13 -2.35 -9.02
C PRO A 116 -6.04 -0.84 -8.70
N ASN A 117 -6.74 -0.33 -7.68
CA ASN A 117 -6.86 1.10 -7.34
C ASN A 117 -5.53 1.81 -7.13
N ALA A 118 -4.68 1.31 -6.22
CA ALA A 118 -3.38 1.92 -5.93
C ALA A 118 -2.26 1.33 -6.81
N GLY A 119 -2.45 0.11 -7.32
CA GLY A 119 -1.50 -0.53 -8.22
C GLY A 119 -1.82 -2.00 -8.53
N PRO A 120 -1.20 -2.56 -9.58
CA PRO A 120 -1.35 -3.97 -9.92
C PRO A 120 -0.69 -4.89 -8.88
N ILE A 121 -1.32 -6.04 -8.59
CA ILE A 121 -0.83 -7.00 -7.59
C ILE A 121 0.56 -7.57 -7.91
N PHE A 122 0.93 -7.66 -9.19
CA PHE A 122 2.25 -8.13 -9.60
C PHE A 122 3.40 -7.17 -9.24
N CYS A 123 3.10 -5.96 -8.75
CA CYS A 123 4.11 -5.01 -8.25
C CYS A 123 4.48 -5.23 -6.77
N TYR A 124 3.93 -6.24 -6.09
CA TYR A 124 4.31 -6.55 -4.70
C TYR A 124 5.82 -6.73 -4.50
N PRO A 125 6.58 -7.39 -5.40
CA PRO A 125 8.05 -7.49 -5.27
C PRO A 125 8.75 -6.13 -5.18
N GLN A 126 8.29 -5.12 -5.94
CA GLN A 126 8.84 -3.77 -5.89
C GLN A 126 8.60 -3.11 -4.52
N ILE A 127 7.40 -3.29 -3.95
CA ILE A 127 7.07 -2.79 -2.61
C ILE A 127 7.94 -3.45 -1.56
N ILE A 128 8.11 -4.77 -1.65
CA ILE A 128 8.96 -5.53 -0.73
C ILE A 128 10.40 -5.00 -0.75
N LYS A 129 10.96 -4.72 -1.94
CA LYS A 129 12.30 -4.11 -2.07
C LYS A 129 12.39 -2.73 -1.42
N LEU A 130 11.37 -1.89 -1.56
CA LEU A 130 11.30 -0.58 -0.88
C LEU A 130 11.28 -0.69 0.65
N LEU A 131 10.59 -1.70 1.18
CA LEU A 131 10.49 -1.95 2.62
C LEU A 131 11.78 -2.56 3.19
N MET A 132 12.44 -3.43 2.43
CA MET A 132 13.64 -4.15 2.86
C MET A 132 14.94 -3.34 2.69
N GLY A 133 14.97 -2.29 1.87
CA GLY A 133 16.19 -1.53 1.59
C GLY A 133 16.03 -0.02 1.71
N LYS A 134 16.57 0.57 2.78
CA LYS A 134 16.62 2.02 3.00
C LYS A 134 17.34 2.73 1.85
N LYS A 135 18.51 2.21 1.43
CA LYS A 135 19.28 2.80 0.34
C LYS A 135 18.44 2.92 -0.95
N TYR A 136 17.74 1.83 -1.32
CA TYR A 136 16.88 1.84 -2.50
C TYR A 136 15.67 2.76 -2.33
N ARG A 137 15.09 2.82 -1.13
CA ARG A 137 14.01 3.75 -0.79
C ARG A 137 14.45 5.21 -0.92
N ASP A 138 15.65 5.56 -0.46
CA ASP A 138 16.22 6.90 -0.58
C ASP A 138 16.53 7.27 -2.04
N GLU A 139 17.08 6.34 -2.83
CA GLU A 139 17.27 6.50 -4.28
C GLU A 139 15.95 6.76 -5.00
N MET A 140 14.90 6.00 -4.65
CA MET A 140 13.56 6.18 -5.21
C MET A 140 12.93 7.50 -4.77
N LEU A 141 13.09 7.90 -3.51
CA LEU A 141 12.61 9.18 -3.00
C LEU A 141 13.27 10.37 -3.73
N ALA A 142 14.57 10.27 -4.03
CA ALA A 142 15.29 11.28 -4.82
C ALA A 142 14.83 11.36 -6.29
N SER A 143 14.17 10.31 -6.80
CA SER A 143 13.69 10.24 -8.18
C SER A 143 12.24 10.72 -8.38
N VAL A 144 11.50 10.99 -7.31
CA VAL A 144 10.12 11.49 -7.34
C VAL A 144 10.08 12.99 -7.04
N HIS A 145 8.91 13.60 -7.21
CA HIS A 145 8.73 15.02 -6.90
C HIS A 145 9.15 15.37 -5.46
N GLU A 146 9.90 16.47 -5.29
CA GLU A 146 10.54 16.88 -4.03
C GLU A 146 9.59 16.99 -2.83
N ARG A 147 8.31 17.25 -3.08
CA ARG A 147 7.25 17.30 -2.06
C ARG A 147 7.13 16.00 -1.25
N ALA A 148 7.52 14.84 -1.80
CA ALA A 148 7.57 13.60 -1.05
C ALA A 148 8.57 13.67 0.13
N SER A 149 9.64 14.47 0.01
CA SER A 149 10.63 14.69 1.07
C SER A 149 10.11 15.54 2.24
N CYS A 150 8.91 16.13 2.11
CA CYS A 150 8.22 16.79 3.21
C CYS A 150 7.52 15.78 4.16
N THR A 151 7.49 14.50 3.81
CA THR A 151 7.08 13.41 4.71
C THR A 151 8.25 12.99 5.61
N LEU A 152 8.01 12.12 6.60
CA LEU A 152 9.06 11.56 7.45
C LEU A 152 9.84 10.42 6.77
N LEU A 153 9.48 10.03 5.54
CA LEU A 153 10.01 8.82 4.91
C LEU A 153 11.55 8.75 4.87
N SER A 154 12.22 9.86 4.57
CA SER A 154 13.69 9.96 4.51
C SER A 154 14.35 9.75 5.89
N GLN A 155 13.64 10.06 6.96
CA GLN A 155 14.12 9.99 8.34
C GLN A 155 13.94 8.59 8.95
N ILE A 156 13.19 7.70 8.28
CA ILE A 156 12.92 6.36 8.79
C ILE A 156 14.02 5.40 8.34
N ASP A 157 14.82 4.93 9.30
CA ASP A 157 15.93 3.99 9.07
C ASP A 157 15.51 2.52 9.09
N ARG A 158 14.28 2.22 9.53
CA ARG A 158 13.77 0.85 9.61
C ARG A 158 13.81 0.15 8.25
N GLU A 159 14.25 -1.10 8.27
CA GLU A 159 14.19 -2.04 7.15
C GLU A 159 13.43 -3.28 7.59
N TYR A 160 12.53 -3.78 6.74
CA TYR A 160 11.80 -5.01 6.99
C TYR A 160 12.72 -6.23 6.83
N SER A 161 12.62 -7.16 7.77
CA SER A 161 13.20 -8.50 7.67
C SER A 161 12.35 -9.42 6.79
N LEU A 162 12.92 -10.53 6.30
CA LEU A 162 12.16 -11.58 5.61
C LEU A 162 11.01 -12.15 6.47
N TYR A 163 11.19 -12.19 7.79
CA TYR A 163 10.14 -12.61 8.72
C TYR A 163 8.97 -11.63 8.74
N GLU A 164 9.24 -10.32 8.84
CA GLU A 164 8.19 -9.30 8.77
C GLU A 164 7.50 -9.31 7.40
N ILE A 165 8.24 -9.50 6.31
CA ILE A 165 7.66 -9.67 4.97
C ILE A 165 6.71 -10.87 4.96
N ALA A 166 7.12 -12.04 5.47
CA ALA A 166 6.24 -13.21 5.55
C ALA A 166 5.00 -12.97 6.43
N ILE A 167 5.12 -12.17 7.49
CA ILE A 167 3.99 -11.79 8.34
C ILE A 167 2.98 -10.95 7.54
N ILE A 168 3.40 -9.81 6.96
CA ILE A 168 2.46 -8.85 6.33
C ILE A 168 1.82 -9.38 5.04
N THR A 169 2.34 -10.47 4.48
CA THR A 169 1.88 -11.05 3.20
C THR A 169 1.21 -12.41 3.34
N ARG A 170 1.53 -13.21 4.37
CA ARG A 170 1.01 -14.59 4.54
C ARG A 170 0.37 -14.78 5.90
N ALA A 171 1.17 -14.71 6.97
CA ALA A 171 0.70 -15.10 8.31
C ALA A 171 -0.34 -14.12 8.89
N GLY A 172 -0.11 -12.82 8.77
CA GLY A 172 -1.03 -11.76 9.20
C GLY A 172 -2.38 -11.84 8.48
N PRO A 173 -2.43 -11.84 7.14
CA PRO A 173 -3.67 -11.98 6.38
C PRO A 173 -4.46 -13.24 6.73
N ALA A 174 -3.80 -14.41 6.77
CA ALA A 174 -4.46 -15.67 7.08
C ALA A 174 -5.05 -15.66 8.49
N ARG A 175 -4.31 -15.15 9.48
CA ARG A 175 -4.79 -15.00 10.86
C ARG A 175 -6.00 -14.08 10.93
N ARG A 176 -5.98 -12.94 10.22
CA ARG A 176 -7.07 -11.96 10.23
C ARG A 176 -8.35 -12.47 9.58
N LEU A 177 -8.21 -13.28 8.52
CA LEU A 177 -9.32 -13.95 7.85
C LEU A 177 -9.81 -15.22 8.58
N GLY A 178 -9.16 -15.63 9.68
CA GLY A 178 -9.52 -16.84 10.42
C GLY A 178 -9.17 -18.15 9.71
N LEU A 179 -8.27 -18.10 8.72
CA LEU A 179 -7.86 -19.25 7.91
C LEU A 179 -6.83 -20.10 8.67
N ARG A 180 -7.32 -20.99 9.53
CA ARG A 180 -6.50 -21.79 10.47
C ARG A 180 -5.47 -22.71 9.81
N HIS A 181 -5.65 -23.07 8.54
CA HIS A 181 -4.76 -23.98 7.79
C HIS A 181 -3.87 -23.25 6.77
N LYS A 182 -3.92 -21.90 6.72
CA LYS A 182 -3.16 -21.07 5.79
C LYS A 182 -2.19 -20.16 6.54
N GLY A 183 -1.16 -19.67 5.83
CA GLY A 183 -0.22 -18.67 6.36
C GLY A 183 0.83 -19.20 7.33
N HIS A 184 0.99 -20.53 7.47
CA HIS A 184 2.05 -21.16 8.23
C HIS A 184 2.52 -22.47 7.60
N LEU A 185 3.69 -22.97 8.00
CA LEU A 185 4.28 -24.23 7.54
C LEU A 185 4.32 -25.33 8.62
N GLY A 186 3.67 -25.09 9.76
CA GLY A 186 3.50 -26.10 10.81
C GLY A 186 2.63 -27.29 10.39
N VAL A 187 2.77 -28.41 11.11
CA VAL A 187 1.96 -29.62 10.89
C VAL A 187 0.46 -29.27 10.94
N GLY A 188 -0.29 -29.72 9.92
CA GLY A 188 -1.72 -29.45 9.77
C GLY A 188 -2.06 -28.24 8.90
N ALA A 189 -1.07 -27.53 8.35
CA ALA A 189 -1.26 -26.56 7.27
C ALA A 189 -1.61 -27.25 5.95
N ASP A 190 -2.32 -26.55 5.08
CA ASP A 190 -2.36 -26.91 3.66
C ASP A 190 -0.97 -26.73 3.04
N ALA A 191 -0.61 -27.56 2.05
CA ALA A 191 0.70 -27.57 1.43
C ALA A 191 0.92 -26.41 0.41
N ASP A 192 0.54 -25.19 0.78
CA ASP A 192 0.73 -23.97 0.00
C ASP A 192 2.11 -23.38 0.29
N ILE A 193 3.11 -23.82 -0.48
CA ILE A 193 4.52 -23.47 -0.24
C ILE A 193 5.04 -22.65 -1.42
N ALA A 194 5.54 -21.44 -1.13
CA ALA A 194 6.27 -20.61 -2.10
C ALA A 194 7.77 -20.66 -1.79
N ILE A 195 8.58 -21.05 -2.79
CA ILE A 195 10.04 -21.12 -2.67
C ILE A 195 10.65 -20.07 -3.58
N TYR A 196 11.44 -19.16 -3.00
CA TYR A 196 12.11 -18.09 -3.73
C TYR A 196 13.62 -18.36 -3.80
N PRO A 197 14.26 -18.14 -4.97
CA PRO A 197 15.71 -18.21 -5.06
C PRO A 197 16.34 -17.11 -4.20
N LYS A 198 17.34 -17.47 -3.38
CA LYS A 198 18.03 -16.49 -2.53
C LYS A 198 18.89 -15.57 -3.41
N GLU A 199 18.53 -14.30 -3.44
CA GLU A 199 19.21 -13.26 -4.22
C GLU A 199 19.29 -11.95 -3.42
N VAL A 200 20.24 -11.07 -3.75
CA VAL A 200 20.38 -9.76 -3.07
C VAL A 200 19.26 -8.81 -3.48
N ASP A 201 18.81 -8.85 -4.73
CA ASP A 201 17.69 -8.03 -5.19
C ASP A 201 16.35 -8.66 -4.81
N ALA A 202 15.72 -8.10 -3.78
CA ALA A 202 14.42 -8.54 -3.28
C ALA A 202 13.31 -8.50 -4.35
N GLU A 203 13.30 -7.49 -5.23
CA GLU A 203 12.28 -7.40 -6.28
C GLU A 203 12.43 -8.55 -7.29
N TRP A 204 13.67 -8.84 -7.70
CA TRP A 204 13.92 -9.99 -8.56
C TRP A 204 13.56 -11.29 -7.84
N MET A 205 13.99 -11.47 -6.60
CA MET A 205 13.70 -12.66 -5.79
C MET A 205 12.20 -12.97 -5.73
N PHE A 206 11.38 -11.99 -5.36
CA PHE A 206 9.94 -12.20 -5.18
C PHE A 206 9.14 -12.20 -6.50
N SER A 207 9.75 -11.83 -7.63
CA SER A 207 9.13 -11.94 -8.97
C SER A 207 9.14 -13.34 -9.58
N ARG A 208 9.82 -14.31 -8.93
CA ARG A 208 10.07 -15.66 -9.46
C ARG A 208 9.22 -16.78 -8.82
N ALA A 209 8.14 -16.42 -8.12
CA ALA A 209 7.20 -17.38 -7.55
C ALA A 209 6.49 -18.21 -8.63
#